data_AF-A0A7S3XJB0-F1
#
_entry.id   AF-A0A7S3XJB0-F1
#
_cell.length_a   1.000
_cell.length_b   1.000
_cell.length_c   1.000
_cell.angle_alpha   90.00
_cell.angle_beta   90.00
_cell.angle_gamma   90.00
#
_symmetry.space_group_name_H-M   'P 1'
#
loop_
_entity.id
_entity.type
_entity.pdbx_description
1 polymer ?
#
loop_
_entity_poly.entity_id
_entity_poly.type
_entity_poly.pdbx_seq_one_letter_code
_entity_poly.pdbx_strand_id
1 'polypeptide(L)'
;IPDQQLAADMKVDKEYAPIDGFPALKPLSQRLLFGESSDRICSSQALSGTGSLRLIGEFAAKFLNKPAIYISDPTWGNHIKIFEKSGLEVRKYPYWDNQNRAINFEGTLQALSEAPAGSLVLLHACAHNPPPPAAH
;
A
#
# COMPACT_ATOMS: atom_id res chain seq x y z
N ILE A 1 10.48 11.34 26.59
CA ILE A 1 11.91 11.61 26.87
C ILE A 1 12.67 11.92 25.58
N PRO A 2 12.58 11.14 24.48
CA PRO A 2 13.17 11.53 23.17
C PRO A 2 12.48 12.73 22.52
N ASP A 3 11.14 12.73 22.48
CA ASP A 3 10.38 13.81 21.83
C ASP A 3 10.51 15.17 22.53
N GLN A 4 10.64 15.16 23.87
CA GLN A 4 10.88 16.37 24.66
C GLN A 4 12.31 16.92 24.43
N GLN A 5 13.30 16.04 24.24
CA GLN A 5 14.65 16.44 23.89
C GLN A 5 14.71 17.01 22.46
N LEU A 6 14.02 16.38 21.50
CA LEU A 6 13.92 16.87 20.12
C LEU A 6 13.19 18.22 20.03
N ALA A 7 12.11 18.38 20.80
CA ALA A 7 11.37 19.63 20.89
C ALA A 7 12.23 20.77 21.48
N ALA A 8 13.05 20.47 22.50
CA ALA A 8 13.94 21.42 23.14
C ALA A 8 15.23 21.71 22.34
N ASP A 9 15.59 20.85 21.38
CA ASP A 9 16.80 21.04 20.57
C ASP A 9 16.59 22.13 19.51
N MET A 10 17.08 23.33 19.80
CA MET A 10 17.02 24.49 18.90
C MET A 10 17.87 24.34 17.63
N LYS A 11 18.73 23.32 17.52
CA LYS A 11 19.52 23.05 16.31
C LYS A 11 18.74 22.28 15.25
N VAL A 12 17.63 21.64 15.64
CA VAL A 12 16.76 20.93 14.71
C VAL A 12 15.83 21.94 14.05
N ASP A 13 15.88 21.98 12.72
CA ASP A 13 14.94 22.71 11.89
C ASP A 13 13.53 22.09 12.05
N LYS A 14 12.58 22.94 12.46
CA LYS A 14 11.18 22.57 12.72
C LYS A 14 10.22 23.28 11.76
N GLU A 15 10.76 23.91 10.72
CA GLU A 15 9.95 24.47 9.65
C GLU A 15 9.15 23.37 8.95
N TYR A 16 8.06 23.79 8.31
CA TYR A 16 7.22 22.85 7.57
C TYR A 16 8.01 22.22 6.42
N ALA A 17 7.95 20.89 6.36
CA ALA A 17 8.38 20.19 5.15
C ALA A 17 7.50 20.59 3.96
N PRO A 18 8.00 20.48 2.72
CA PRO A 18 7.16 20.59 1.54
C PRO A 18 5.96 19.65 1.59
N ILE A 19 4.88 19.99 0.89
CA ILE A 19 3.61 19.25 0.93
C ILE A 19 3.74 17.76 0.59
N ASP A 20 4.69 17.42 -0.29
CA ASP A 20 4.98 16.06 -0.74
C ASP A 20 6.19 15.44 -0.01
N GLY A 21 6.62 16.06 1.09
CA GLY A 21 7.65 15.57 1.99
C GLY A 21 9.06 16.11 1.72
N PHE A 22 10.00 15.63 2.53
CA PHE A 22 11.39 16.06 2.45
C PHE A 22 12.03 15.68 1.10
N PRO A 23 12.63 16.63 0.36
CA PRO A 23 13.19 16.36 -0.97
C PRO A 23 14.22 15.22 -0.99
N ALA A 24 15.03 15.08 0.05
CA ALA A 24 16.04 14.03 0.17
C ALA A 24 15.44 12.62 0.37
N LEU A 25 14.25 12.52 0.96
CA LEU A 25 13.63 11.23 1.27
C LEU A 25 13.17 10.51 0.01
N LYS A 26 12.65 11.24 -0.99
CA LYS A 26 12.10 10.68 -2.23
C LYS A 26 13.12 9.81 -2.99
N PRO A 27 14.32 10.29 -3.39
CA PRO A 27 15.29 9.46 -4.10
C PRO A 27 15.89 8.35 -3.23
N LEU A 28 15.93 8.51 -1.91
CA LEU A 28 16.37 7.44 -1.00
C LEU A 28 15.33 6.31 -0.95
N SER A 29 14.05 6.63 -0.79
CA SER A 29 12.97 5.65 -0.80
C SER A 29 12.84 4.95 -2.16
N GLN A 30 13.03 5.67 -3.26
CA GLN A 30 13.05 5.07 -4.60
C GLN A 30 14.19 4.05 -4.75
N ARG A 31 15.42 4.42 -4.38
CA ARG A 31 16.56 3.48 -4.44
C ARG A 31 16.38 2.26 -3.53
N LEU A 32 15.77 2.45 -2.36
CA LEU A 32 15.47 1.34 -1.46
C LEU A 32 14.48 0.33 -2.09
N LEU A 33 13.45 0.81 -2.80
CA LEU A 33 12.40 -0.04 -3.38
C LEU A 33 12.76 -0.60 -4.76
N PHE A 34 13.47 0.19 -5.58
CA PHE A 34 13.68 -0.09 -7.00
C PHE A 34 15.16 -0.26 -7.38
N GLY A 35 16.11 -0.11 -6.44
CA GLY A 35 17.54 -0.16 -6.69
C GLY A 35 18.12 1.15 -7.25
N GLU A 36 17.37 1.83 -8.12
CA GLU A 36 17.72 3.14 -8.69
C GLU A 36 16.55 4.12 -8.64
N SER A 37 16.86 5.42 -8.72
CA SER A 37 15.84 6.48 -8.90
C SER A 37 15.61 6.74 -10.38
N SER A 38 14.37 7.00 -10.76
CA SER A 38 13.99 7.32 -12.15
C SER A 38 13.01 8.49 -12.18
N ASP A 39 13.09 9.30 -13.24
CA ASP A 39 12.15 10.37 -13.58
C ASP A 39 10.73 9.86 -13.88
N ARG A 40 10.58 8.57 -14.17
CA ARG A 40 9.29 7.90 -14.35
C ARG A 40 8.60 7.56 -13.03
N ILE A 41 9.26 7.77 -11.88
CA ILE A 41 8.71 7.45 -10.55
C ILE A 41 8.33 8.74 -9.84
N CYS A 42 7.03 8.91 -9.57
CA CYS A 42 6.52 9.95 -8.69
C CYS A 42 6.53 9.46 -7.24
N SER A 43 6.94 10.31 -6.29
CA SER A 43 6.98 9.95 -4.87
C SER A 43 6.52 11.11 -4.01
N SER A 44 5.58 10.84 -3.11
CA SER A 44 5.14 11.74 -2.06
C SER A 44 5.25 11.03 -0.72
N GLN A 45 5.81 11.70 0.27
CA GLN A 45 5.82 11.19 1.64
C GLN A 45 4.39 11.10 2.18
N ALA A 46 4.12 10.09 3.01
CA ALA A 46 2.83 9.88 3.64
C ALA A 46 2.99 9.41 5.09
N LEU A 47 1.87 9.36 5.83
CA LEU A 47 1.83 8.87 7.21
C LEU A 47 1.94 7.33 7.24
N SER A 48 3.17 6.84 7.06
CA SER A 48 3.49 5.41 6.99
C SER A 48 2.64 4.67 5.93
N GLY A 49 2.60 3.33 5.98
CA GLY A 49 1.86 2.50 5.02
C GLY A 49 0.36 2.82 4.96
N THR A 50 -0.28 3.05 6.11
CA THR A 50 -1.71 3.40 6.16
C THR A 50 -2.02 4.69 5.42
N GLY A 51 -1.22 5.75 5.64
CA GLY A 51 -1.36 7.02 4.94
C GLY A 51 -1.09 6.88 3.45
N SER A 52 -0.08 6.09 3.07
CA SER A 52 0.23 5.81 1.66
C SER A 52 -0.95 5.14 0.95
N LEU A 53 -1.54 4.10 1.55
CA LEU A 53 -2.69 3.40 0.97
C LEU A 53 -3.91 4.32 0.81
N ARG A 54 -4.16 5.18 1.81
CA ARG A 54 -5.24 6.16 1.76
C ARG A 54 -5.05 7.17 0.62
N LEU A 55 -3.86 7.74 0.48
CA LEU A 55 -3.55 8.69 -0.60
C LEU A 55 -3.73 8.05 -1.98
N ILE A 56 -3.26 6.81 -2.17
CA ILE A 56 -3.43 6.07 -3.42
C ILE A 56 -4.91 5.77 -3.70
N GLY A 57 -5.68 5.38 -2.68
CA GLY A 57 -7.12 5.15 -2.81
C GLY A 57 -7.87 6.39 -3.28
N GLU A 58 -7.61 7.54 -2.65
CA GLU A 58 -8.25 8.82 -3.03
C GLU A 58 -7.79 9.31 -4.41
N PHE A 59 -6.52 9.11 -4.74
CA PHE A 59 -5.99 9.39 -6.08
C PHE A 59 -6.74 8.58 -7.14
N ALA A 60 -6.87 7.27 -6.94
CA ALA A 60 -7.59 6.40 -7.87
C ALA A 60 -9.07 6.78 -8.00
N ALA A 61 -9.74 7.06 -6.88
CA ALA A 61 -11.13 7.48 -6.89
C ALA A 61 -11.35 8.81 -7.64
N LYS A 62 -10.38 9.72 -7.55
CA LYS A 62 -10.46 11.05 -8.17
C LYS A 62 -10.06 11.05 -9.64
N PHE A 63 -9.05 10.27 -10.02
CA PHE A 63 -8.38 10.42 -11.32
C PHE A 63 -8.47 9.18 -12.22
N LEU A 64 -8.85 8.01 -11.71
CA LEU A 64 -8.90 6.75 -12.48
C LEU A 64 -10.32 6.24 -12.72
N ASN A 65 -11.32 7.12 -12.68
CA ASN A 65 -12.74 6.76 -12.84
C ASN A 65 -13.24 5.71 -11.82
N LYS A 66 -12.76 5.80 -10.57
CA LYS A 66 -13.20 4.95 -9.43
C LYS A 66 -13.19 3.45 -9.75
N PRO A 67 -12.03 2.87 -10.09
CA PRO A 67 -11.94 1.45 -10.40
C PRO A 67 -12.23 0.60 -9.16
N ALA A 68 -12.65 -0.64 -9.36
CA ALA A 68 -12.66 -1.62 -8.28
C ALA A 68 -11.22 -1.95 -7.86
N ILE A 69 -11.01 -2.21 -6.57
CA ILE A 69 -9.75 -2.71 -6.03
C ILE A 69 -9.91 -4.14 -5.52
N TYR A 70 -9.06 -5.02 -6.02
CA TYR A 70 -8.99 -6.43 -5.68
C TYR A 70 -7.94 -6.63 -4.58
N ILE A 71 -8.33 -7.23 -3.46
CA ILE A 71 -7.46 -7.52 -2.31
C ILE A 71 -7.47 -9.02 -2.00
N SER A 72 -6.40 -9.55 -1.42
CA SER A 72 -6.32 -10.98 -1.09
C SER A 72 -7.39 -11.42 -0.09
N ASP A 73 -7.78 -12.69 -0.17
CA ASP A 73 -8.54 -13.38 0.88
C ASP A 73 -7.70 -14.51 1.51
N PRO A 74 -7.29 -14.38 2.79
CA PRO A 74 -7.47 -13.25 3.71
C PRO A 74 -6.50 -12.07 3.41
N THR A 75 -6.64 -10.96 4.14
CA THR A 75 -5.73 -9.79 4.08
C THR A 75 -5.76 -8.98 5.39
N TRP A 76 -4.93 -7.94 5.51
CA TRP A 76 -4.89 -7.07 6.69
C TRP A 76 -6.22 -6.33 6.83
N GLY A 77 -6.88 -6.47 7.99
CA GLY A 77 -8.27 -6.04 8.17
C GLY A 77 -8.56 -4.55 7.90
N ASN A 78 -7.54 -3.69 7.94
CA ASN A 78 -7.71 -2.27 7.63
C ASN A 78 -7.75 -1.98 6.11
N HIS A 79 -7.28 -2.88 5.24
CA HIS A 79 -7.31 -2.65 3.78
C HIS A 79 -8.71 -2.29 3.30
N ILE A 80 -9.71 -3.10 3.65
CA ILE A 80 -11.11 -2.91 3.26
C ILE A 80 -11.57 -1.49 3.64
N LYS A 81 -11.43 -1.13 4.93
CA LYS A 81 -11.87 0.17 5.45
C LYS A 81 -11.14 1.35 4.82
N ILE A 82 -9.85 1.21 4.49
CA ILE A 82 -9.07 2.29 3.88
C ILE A 82 -9.62 2.60 2.48
N PHE A 83 -9.85 1.58 1.65
CA PHE A 83 -10.27 1.78 0.25
C PHE A 83 -11.76 2.10 0.12
N GLU A 84 -12.63 1.49 0.92
CA GLU A 84 -14.05 1.87 0.98
C GLU A 84 -14.21 3.34 1.38
N LYS A 85 -13.46 3.81 2.39
CA LYS A 85 -13.46 5.22 2.80
C LYS A 85 -12.83 6.15 1.78
N SER A 86 -12.06 5.61 0.84
CA SER A 86 -11.54 6.37 -0.31
C SER A 86 -12.54 6.43 -1.46
N GLY A 87 -13.69 5.74 -1.35
CA GLY A 87 -14.75 5.72 -2.36
C GLY A 87 -14.56 4.66 -3.45
N LEU A 88 -13.75 3.63 -3.21
CA LEU A 88 -13.56 2.52 -4.13
C LEU A 88 -14.42 1.32 -3.75
N GLU A 89 -14.88 0.58 -4.77
CA GLU A 89 -15.45 -0.76 -4.58
C GLU A 89 -14.33 -1.75 -4.24
N VAL A 90 -14.44 -2.45 -3.11
CA VAL A 90 -13.48 -3.45 -2.69
C VAL A 90 -13.98 -4.85 -3.05
N ARG A 91 -13.19 -5.57 -3.84
CA ARG A 91 -13.40 -6.97 -4.21
C ARG A 91 -12.29 -7.84 -3.64
N LYS A 92 -12.56 -9.13 -3.49
CA LYS A 92 -11.56 -10.09 -3.02
C LYS A 92 -11.14 -11.03 -4.14
N TYR A 93 -9.88 -11.45 -4.12
CA TYR A 93 -9.40 -12.58 -4.93
C TYR A 93 -8.91 -13.72 -4.01
N PRO A 94 -9.09 -14.99 -4.41
CA PRO A 94 -8.59 -16.13 -3.64
C PRO A 94 -7.07 -16.04 -3.50
N TYR A 95 -6.53 -16.21 -2.30
CA TYR A 95 -5.08 -16.20 -2.10
C TYR A 95 -4.57 -17.42 -1.34
N TRP A 96 -5.27 -17.86 -0.30
CA TRP A 96 -4.87 -19.01 0.51
C TRP A 96 -5.81 -20.20 0.34
N ASP A 97 -5.24 -21.38 0.12
CA ASP A 97 -5.95 -22.66 0.13
C ASP A 97 -5.76 -23.34 1.49
N ASN A 98 -6.83 -23.40 2.28
CA ASN A 98 -6.83 -24.06 3.59
C ASN A 98 -6.67 -25.58 3.50
N GLN A 99 -7.14 -26.22 2.43
CA GLN A 99 -7.04 -27.68 2.27
C GLN A 99 -5.60 -28.09 1.99
N ASN A 100 -4.98 -27.40 1.03
CA ASN A 100 -3.62 -27.71 0.58
C ASN A 100 -2.53 -26.97 1.37
N ARG A 101 -2.91 -26.05 2.27
CA ARG A 101 -2.01 -25.18 3.05
C ARG A 101 -0.97 -24.49 2.16
N ALA A 102 -1.44 -23.96 1.04
CA ALA A 102 -0.63 -23.35 0.01
C ALA A 102 -1.30 -22.09 -0.53
N ILE A 103 -0.55 -21.33 -1.32
CA ILE A 103 -1.13 -20.23 -2.10
C ILE A 103 -2.04 -20.84 -3.16
N ASN A 104 -3.28 -20.37 -3.24
CA ASN A 104 -4.20 -20.69 -4.32
C ASN A 104 -3.83 -19.88 -5.58
N PHE A 105 -2.73 -20.28 -6.22
CA PHE A 105 -2.16 -19.56 -7.35
C PHE A 105 -3.09 -19.57 -8.57
N GLU A 106 -3.70 -20.72 -8.88
CA GLU A 106 -4.64 -20.85 -9.99
C GLU A 106 -5.89 -19.98 -9.79
N GLY A 107 -6.47 -20.02 -8.59
CA GLY A 107 -7.62 -19.17 -8.25
C GLY A 107 -7.28 -17.68 -8.23
N THR A 108 -6.05 -17.32 -7.81
CA THR A 108 -5.56 -15.94 -7.92
C THR A 108 -5.54 -15.50 -9.39
N LEU A 109 -4.88 -16.28 -10.26
CA LEU A 109 -4.75 -15.94 -11.67
C LEU A 109 -6.11 -15.86 -12.37
N GLN A 110 -7.01 -16.81 -12.11
CA GLN A 110 -8.35 -16.79 -12.68
C GLN A 110 -9.10 -15.52 -12.29
N ALA A 111 -9.19 -15.22 -10.99
CA ALA A 111 -9.91 -14.05 -10.50
C ALA A 111 -9.34 -12.73 -11.05
N LEU A 112 -8.02 -12.62 -11.19
CA LEU A 112 -7.37 -11.44 -11.75
C LEU A 112 -7.53 -11.36 -13.29
N SER A 113 -7.61 -12.49 -13.99
CA SER A 113 -7.85 -12.52 -15.44
C SER A 113 -9.28 -12.10 -15.83
N GLU A 114 -10.24 -12.34 -14.94
CA GLU A 114 -11.65 -11.95 -15.10
C GLU A 114 -11.91 -10.51 -14.61
N ALA A 115 -10.94 -9.87 -13.96
CA ALA A 115 -11.08 -8.52 -13.47
C ALA A 115 -11.23 -7.51 -14.64
N PRO A 116 -12.19 -6.57 -14.56
CA PRO A 116 -12.35 -5.55 -15.60
C PRO A 116 -11.06 -4.76 -15.83
N ALA A 117 -10.75 -4.46 -17.09
CA ALA A 117 -9.59 -3.65 -17.44
C ALA A 117 -9.58 -2.31 -16.66
N GLY A 118 -8.40 -1.94 -16.13
CA GLY A 118 -8.24 -0.76 -15.28
C GLY A 118 -8.55 -0.98 -13.80
N SER A 119 -8.93 -2.20 -13.39
CA SER A 119 -9.06 -2.57 -11.98
C SER A 119 -7.70 -2.48 -11.25
N LEU A 120 -7.74 -2.11 -9.97
CA LEU A 120 -6.56 -2.10 -9.10
C LEU A 120 -6.40 -3.44 -8.40
N VAL A 121 -5.15 -3.83 -8.13
CA VAL A 121 -4.84 -5.03 -7.35
C VAL A 121 -3.87 -4.66 -6.24
N LEU A 122 -4.25 -4.95 -5.00
CA LEU A 122 -3.37 -4.80 -3.85
C LEU A 122 -2.60 -6.10 -3.63
N LEU A 123 -1.27 -6.02 -3.71
CA LEU A 123 -0.37 -7.14 -3.44
C LEU A 123 0.51 -6.82 -2.24
N HIS A 124 0.68 -7.81 -1.36
CA HIS A 124 1.72 -7.75 -0.34
C HIS A 124 3.05 -8.12 -1.00
N ALA A 125 4.02 -7.20 -1.01
CA ALA A 125 5.31 -7.44 -1.64
C ALA A 125 6.04 -8.66 -1.04
N CYS A 126 5.90 -8.85 0.27
CA CYS A 126 6.38 -10.01 1.02
C CYS A 126 5.60 -10.11 2.34
N ALA A 127 5.88 -11.17 3.12
CA ALA A 127 5.37 -11.35 4.49
C ALA A 127 3.86 -11.02 4.62
N HIS A 128 3.03 -11.78 3.90
CA HIS A 128 1.59 -11.56 3.84
C HIS A 128 0.98 -11.42 5.25
N ASN A 129 0.04 -10.48 5.42
CA ASN A 129 -0.62 -10.18 6.70
C ASN A 129 -2.16 -10.30 6.53
N PRO A 130 -2.86 -11.15 7.31
CA PRO A 130 -2.29 -12.05 8.31
C PRO A 130 -1.40 -13.10 7.64
N PRO A 131 -0.38 -13.63 8.35
CA PRO A 131 0.34 -14.78 7.84
C PRO A 131 -0.67 -15.91 7.60
N PRO A 132 -0.48 -16.72 6.55
CA PRO A 132 -1.26 -17.93 6.41
C PRO A 132 -1.27 -18.75 7.72
N PRO A 133 -2.39 -19.39 8.07
CA PRO A 133 -2.44 -20.32 9.19
C PRO A 133 -1.26 -21.28 9.09
N ALA A 134 -0.51 -21.45 10.18
CA ALA A 134 0.77 -22.14 10.16
C ALA A 134 0.69 -23.48 9.41
N ALA A 135 1.48 -23.61 8.35
CA ALA A 135 1.84 -24.91 7.80
C ALA A 135 2.76 -25.59 8.82
N HIS A 136 2.16 -26.25 9.81
CA HIS A 136 2.87 -27.18 10.70
C HIS A 136 2.82 -28.59 10.10
#